data_AF-A0A7G1IRK2-F1
#
_entry.id   AF-A0A7G1IRK2-F1
#
_cell.length_a   1.000
_cell.length_b   1.000
_cell.length_c   1.000
_cell.angle_alpha   90.00
_cell.angle_beta   90.00
_cell.angle_gamma   90.00
#
_symmetry.space_group_name_H-M   'P 1'
#
loop_
_entity.id
_entity.type
_entity.pdbx_description
1 polymer ?
#
loop_
_entity_poly.entity_id
_entity_poly.type
_entity_poly.pdbx_seq_one_letter_code
_entity_poly.pdbx_strand_id
1 'polypeptide(L)'
;MRETPYLTIDLARVRDNLQALRAALPEASIRYAVKANPGEPVLRLLAGEGAEFDVASVGEIDACRLAGIDGSRLAFGNTIKKPAAVGHAYASGVRRFVFDTHEGLAAIAEHAPGASVECRIAPAFPSSVTPFGHKFGCAPDAAAGLLTRARRLGLRPVAIAFHVGSQQLDPAAWDLGIRCCADIFEQLGARWRSTPGWFPGPVCDGCAAAAGPC
;
A
#
# COMPACT_ATOMS: atom_id res chain seq x y z
N MET A 1 -40.14 11.14 3.31
CA MET A 1 -38.84 10.78 3.93
C MET A 1 -38.64 9.29 3.68
N ARG A 2 -37.50 8.82 3.17
CA ARG A 2 -37.32 7.37 2.88
C ARG A 2 -37.42 6.60 4.20
N GLU A 3 -38.25 5.55 4.24
CA GLU A 3 -38.52 4.74 5.45
C GLU A 3 -37.40 3.74 5.79
N THR A 4 -36.39 3.62 4.93
CA THR A 4 -35.22 2.75 5.15
C THR A 4 -33.98 3.56 5.55
N PRO A 5 -33.05 2.95 6.31
CA PRO A 5 -31.76 3.57 6.59
C PRO A 5 -31.04 3.97 5.30
N TYR A 6 -30.46 5.17 5.28
CA TYR A 6 -29.64 5.65 4.17
C TYR A 6 -28.32 6.20 4.71
N LEU A 7 -27.27 6.07 3.90
CA LEU A 7 -25.95 6.64 4.16
C LEU A 7 -25.78 7.88 3.29
N THR A 8 -25.38 9.01 3.91
CA THR A 8 -24.94 10.20 3.19
C THR A 8 -23.44 10.35 3.41
N ILE A 9 -22.71 10.61 2.33
CA ILE A 9 -21.26 10.85 2.37
C ILE A 9 -21.01 12.29 1.93
N ASP A 10 -20.38 13.08 2.80
CA ASP A 10 -19.94 14.42 2.47
C ASP A 10 -18.61 14.37 1.70
N LEU A 11 -18.69 14.58 0.38
CA LEU A 11 -17.54 14.60 -0.51
C LEU A 11 -16.63 15.83 -0.29
N ALA A 12 -17.16 16.95 0.21
CA ALA A 12 -16.32 18.11 0.54
C ALA A 12 -15.38 17.74 1.69
N ARG A 13 -15.91 17.07 2.73
CA ARG A 13 -15.11 16.59 3.86
C ARG A 13 -14.02 15.59 3.44
N VAL A 14 -14.31 14.72 2.47
CA VAL A 14 -13.29 13.80 1.91
C VAL A 14 -12.15 14.57 1.24
N ARG A 15 -12.47 15.60 0.45
CA ARG A 15 -11.47 16.47 -0.19
C ARG A 15 -10.63 17.20 0.85
N ASP A 16 -11.27 17.82 1.84
CA ASP A 16 -10.58 18.59 2.89
C ASP A 16 -9.60 17.70 3.66
N ASN A 17 -10.00 16.47 3.98
CA ASN A 17 -9.14 15.50 4.66
C ASN A 17 -7.94 15.10 3.79
N LEU A 18 -8.12 14.89 2.48
CA LEU A 18 -7.01 14.60 1.57
C LEU A 18 -6.02 15.76 1.51
N GLN A 19 -6.52 17.00 1.41
CA GLN A 19 -5.68 18.19 1.34
C GLN A 19 -4.94 18.44 2.66
N ALA A 20 -5.58 18.24 3.80
CA ALA A 20 -4.93 18.30 5.11
C ALA A 20 -3.82 17.25 5.23
N LEU A 21 -4.05 16.02 4.77
CA LEU A 21 -3.05 14.95 4.80
C LEU A 21 -1.85 15.28 3.89
N ARG A 22 -2.08 15.84 2.70
CA ARG A 22 -1.01 16.29 1.81
C ARG A 22 -0.18 17.42 2.41
N ALA A 23 -0.84 18.38 3.05
CA ALA A 23 -0.15 19.49 3.71
C ALA A 23 0.70 19.00 4.89
N ALA A 24 0.23 18.00 5.64
CA ALA A 24 0.96 17.43 6.76
C ALA A 24 2.13 16.53 6.33
N LEU A 25 2.05 15.91 5.15
CA LEU A 25 3.04 14.97 4.62
C LEU A 25 3.44 15.33 3.17
N PRO A 26 4.09 16.49 2.93
CA PRO A 26 4.33 17.01 1.58
C PRO A 26 5.29 16.14 0.74
N GLU A 27 6.13 15.34 1.39
CA GLU A 27 7.07 14.42 0.73
C GLU A 27 6.45 13.05 0.42
N ALA A 28 5.25 12.75 0.95
CA ALA A 28 4.62 11.46 0.81
C ALA A 28 3.58 11.43 -0.31
N SER A 29 3.64 10.41 -1.15
CA SER A 29 2.53 10.05 -2.04
C SER A 29 1.43 9.36 -1.25
N ILE A 30 0.17 9.77 -1.47
CA ILE A 30 -0.99 9.20 -0.78
C ILE A 30 -1.65 8.15 -1.67
N ARG A 31 -1.74 6.91 -1.16
CA ARG A 31 -2.58 5.85 -1.73
C ARG A 31 -3.80 5.61 -0.87
N TYR A 32 -4.98 5.86 -1.41
CA TYR A 32 -6.22 5.59 -0.72
C TYR A 32 -6.50 4.08 -0.66
N ALA A 33 -6.72 3.55 0.54
CA ALA A 33 -7.09 2.14 0.72
C ALA A 33 -8.58 1.93 0.34
N VAL A 34 -8.82 1.32 -0.81
CA VAL A 34 -10.17 1.19 -1.41
C VAL A 34 -11.13 0.41 -0.52
N LYS A 35 -10.63 -0.59 0.21
CA LYS A 35 -11.37 -1.35 1.23
C LYS A 35 -12.05 -0.49 2.30
N ALA A 36 -11.57 0.74 2.54
CA ALA A 36 -12.15 1.65 3.53
C ALA A 36 -13.52 2.17 3.06
N ASN A 37 -13.64 2.54 1.79
CA ASN A 37 -14.91 2.88 1.13
C ASN A 37 -14.76 2.79 -0.40
N PRO A 38 -15.28 1.72 -1.04
CA PRO A 38 -15.17 1.53 -2.49
C PRO A 38 -16.23 2.32 -3.29
N GLY A 39 -16.96 3.24 -2.67
CA GLY A 39 -18.02 4.00 -3.33
C GLY A 39 -17.51 4.85 -4.50
N GLU A 40 -18.10 4.67 -5.69
CA GLU A 40 -17.67 5.37 -6.92
C GLU A 40 -17.51 6.90 -6.75
N PRO A 41 -18.41 7.64 -6.07
CA PRO A 41 -18.24 9.08 -5.89
C PRO A 41 -16.97 9.46 -5.10
N VAL A 42 -16.59 8.65 -4.12
CA VAL A 42 -15.35 8.84 -3.33
C VAL A 42 -14.13 8.55 -4.20
N LEU A 43 -14.14 7.43 -4.92
CA LEU A 43 -13.05 7.05 -5.81
C LEU A 43 -12.81 8.10 -6.91
N ARG A 44 -13.88 8.57 -7.56
CA ARG A 44 -13.80 9.60 -8.60
C ARG A 44 -13.30 10.94 -8.07
N LEU A 45 -13.76 11.35 -6.89
CA LEU A 45 -13.26 12.55 -6.22
C LEU A 45 -11.75 12.45 -5.98
N LEU A 46 -11.30 11.40 -5.27
CA LEU A 46 -9.90 11.20 -4.94
C LEU A 46 -9.03 11.08 -6.21
N ALA A 47 -9.57 10.44 -7.26
CA ALA A 47 -8.90 10.33 -8.54
C ALA A 47 -8.73 11.69 -9.22
N GLY A 48 -9.76 12.54 -9.20
CA GLY A 48 -9.72 13.92 -9.71
C GLY A 48 -8.77 14.82 -8.94
N GLU A 49 -8.59 14.56 -7.65
CA GLU A 49 -7.59 15.23 -6.80
C GLU A 49 -6.17 14.66 -7.01
N GLY A 50 -5.98 13.64 -7.83
CA GLY A 50 -4.65 13.08 -8.14
C GLY A 50 -4.13 12.04 -7.13
N ALA A 51 -4.99 11.42 -6.31
CA ALA A 51 -4.57 10.35 -5.40
C ALA A 51 -4.21 9.05 -6.14
N GLU A 52 -3.35 8.22 -5.55
CA GLU A 52 -3.17 6.82 -5.96
C GLU A 52 -4.08 5.92 -5.10
N PHE A 53 -4.12 4.62 -5.40
CA PHE A 53 -5.04 3.70 -4.73
C PHE A 53 -4.36 2.39 -4.33
N ASP A 54 -4.55 1.99 -3.07
CA ASP A 54 -4.21 0.66 -2.56
C ASP A 54 -5.44 -0.25 -2.68
N VAL A 55 -5.31 -1.33 -3.45
CA VAL A 55 -6.35 -2.33 -3.70
C VAL A 55 -5.95 -3.67 -3.11
N ALA A 56 -6.89 -4.34 -2.45
CA ALA A 56 -6.70 -5.60 -1.76
C ALA A 56 -7.33 -6.81 -2.48
N SER A 57 -8.11 -6.57 -3.53
CA SER A 57 -8.83 -7.62 -4.27
C SER A 57 -9.12 -7.25 -5.73
N VAL A 58 -9.48 -8.25 -6.54
CA VAL A 58 -9.97 -8.05 -7.92
C VAL A 58 -11.22 -7.18 -7.95
N GLY A 59 -12.13 -7.34 -6.99
CA GLY A 59 -13.33 -6.49 -6.92
C GLY A 59 -13.02 -5.01 -6.69
N GLU A 60 -11.96 -4.70 -5.92
CA GLU A 60 -11.51 -3.32 -5.73
C GLU A 60 -10.81 -2.75 -6.97
N ILE A 61 -10.07 -3.57 -7.71
CA ILE A 61 -9.52 -3.20 -9.03
C ILE A 61 -10.66 -2.87 -9.99
N ASP A 62 -11.69 -3.70 -10.05
CA ASP A 62 -12.84 -3.50 -10.92
C ASP A 62 -13.65 -2.26 -10.51
N ALA A 63 -13.82 -2.01 -9.20
CA ALA A 63 -14.45 -0.78 -8.69
C ALA A 63 -13.68 0.47 -9.12
N CYS A 64 -12.34 0.45 -9.04
CA CYS A 64 -11.50 1.55 -9.53
C CYS A 64 -11.64 1.74 -11.05
N ARG A 65 -11.65 0.64 -11.81
CA ARG A 65 -11.84 0.67 -13.27
C ARG A 65 -13.20 1.27 -13.64
N LEU A 66 -14.27 0.91 -12.95
CA LEU A 66 -15.61 1.47 -13.15
C LEU A 66 -15.65 2.97 -12.83
N ALA A 67 -14.89 3.41 -11.82
CA ALA A 67 -14.69 4.82 -11.52
C ALA A 67 -13.77 5.57 -12.53
N GLY A 68 -13.31 4.90 -13.59
CA GLY A 68 -12.45 5.49 -14.62
C GLY A 68 -10.98 5.68 -14.20
N ILE A 69 -10.53 4.94 -13.18
CA ILE A 69 -9.15 5.01 -12.67
C ILE A 69 -8.28 4.03 -13.46
N ASP A 70 -7.19 4.54 -14.03
CA ASP A 70 -6.21 3.74 -14.75
C ASP A 70 -5.42 2.81 -13.80
N GLY A 71 -5.15 1.58 -14.26
CA GLY A 71 -4.43 0.57 -13.49
C GLY A 71 -3.03 1.00 -13.03
N SER A 72 -2.38 1.92 -13.74
CA SER A 72 -1.07 2.47 -13.35
C SER A 72 -1.09 3.26 -12.05
N ARG A 73 -2.27 3.75 -11.62
CA ARG A 73 -2.49 4.44 -10.33
C ARG A 73 -2.81 3.50 -9.17
N LEU A 74 -2.86 2.19 -9.43
CA LEU A 74 -3.20 1.18 -8.43
C LEU A 74 -1.94 0.46 -7.94
N ALA A 75 -1.94 0.13 -6.65
CA ALA A 75 -0.99 -0.78 -6.01
C ALA A 75 -1.77 -1.96 -5.42
N PHE A 76 -1.39 -3.20 -5.75
CA PHE A 76 -2.02 -4.38 -5.16
C PHE A 76 -1.36 -4.69 -3.81
N GLY A 77 -1.85 -4.06 -2.74
CA GLY A 77 -1.22 -4.04 -1.42
C GLY A 77 -1.48 -5.24 -0.51
N ASN A 78 -2.46 -6.09 -0.83
CA ASN A 78 -2.64 -7.34 -0.11
C ASN A 78 -1.44 -8.26 -0.36
N THR A 79 -0.75 -8.76 0.67
CA THR A 79 0.41 -9.64 0.49
C THR A 79 0.02 -11.07 0.11
N ILE A 80 -1.15 -11.55 0.56
CA ILE A 80 -1.65 -12.90 0.29
C ILE A 80 -2.61 -12.86 -0.91
N LYS A 81 -2.12 -13.31 -2.07
CA LYS A 81 -2.83 -13.23 -3.36
C LYS A 81 -2.83 -14.58 -4.06
N LYS A 82 -3.94 -14.93 -4.70
CA LYS A 82 -3.99 -16.06 -5.64
C LYS A 82 -3.21 -15.70 -6.91
N PRO A 83 -2.50 -16.64 -7.56
CA PRO A 83 -1.78 -16.37 -8.80
C PRO A 83 -2.69 -15.78 -9.91
N ALA A 84 -3.92 -16.29 -10.03
CA ALA A 84 -4.92 -15.74 -10.95
C ALA A 84 -5.27 -14.26 -10.66
N ALA A 85 -5.31 -13.85 -9.39
CA ALA A 85 -5.57 -12.46 -9.01
C ALA A 85 -4.39 -11.54 -9.38
N VAL A 86 -3.16 -12.04 -9.25
CA VAL A 86 -1.95 -11.32 -9.71
C VAL A 86 -2.01 -11.10 -11.22
N GLY A 87 -2.31 -12.15 -11.99
CA GLY A 87 -2.46 -12.06 -13.44
C GLY A 87 -3.57 -11.09 -13.87
N HIS A 88 -4.73 -11.14 -13.20
CA HIS A 88 -5.84 -10.20 -13.45
C HIS A 88 -5.44 -8.75 -13.21
N ALA A 89 -4.79 -8.48 -12.09
CA ALA A 89 -4.32 -7.13 -11.77
C ALA A 89 -3.30 -6.63 -12.79
N TYR A 90 -2.34 -7.47 -13.19
CA TYR A 90 -1.35 -7.12 -14.20
C TYR A 90 -2.00 -6.84 -15.57
N ALA A 91 -2.96 -7.67 -15.98
CA ALA A 91 -3.75 -7.45 -17.20
C ALA A 91 -4.59 -6.17 -17.15
N SER A 92 -5.02 -5.76 -15.94
CA SER A 92 -5.77 -4.52 -15.69
C SER A 92 -4.88 -3.26 -15.62
N GLY A 93 -3.58 -3.39 -15.89
CA GLY A 93 -2.63 -2.27 -15.90
C GLY A 93 -1.90 -2.03 -14.58
N VAL A 94 -2.16 -2.82 -13.52
CA VAL A 94 -1.46 -2.70 -12.23
C VAL A 94 0.00 -3.10 -12.40
N ARG A 95 0.92 -2.27 -11.89
CA ARG A 95 2.38 -2.50 -12.01
C ARG A 95 3.12 -2.51 -10.68
N ARG A 96 2.43 -2.34 -9.56
CA ARG A 96 3.00 -2.31 -8.22
C ARG A 96 2.31 -3.35 -7.33
N PHE A 97 3.09 -4.25 -6.75
CA PHE A 97 2.59 -5.37 -5.95
C PHE A 97 3.35 -5.49 -4.63
N VAL A 98 2.62 -5.68 -3.54
CA VAL A 98 3.22 -5.87 -2.22
C VAL A 98 3.38 -7.37 -1.93
N PHE A 99 4.46 -7.76 -1.27
CA PHE A 99 4.74 -9.15 -0.90
C PHE A 99 5.48 -9.25 0.44
N ASP A 100 5.40 -10.40 1.09
CA ASP A 100 6.07 -10.70 2.36
C ASP A 100 6.62 -12.13 2.45
N THR A 101 6.47 -12.94 1.39
CA THR A 101 6.93 -14.34 1.36
C THR A 101 7.62 -14.69 0.05
N HIS A 102 8.38 -15.79 0.05
CA HIS A 102 9.02 -16.31 -1.16
C HIS A 102 7.99 -16.79 -2.19
N GLU A 103 6.92 -17.42 -1.74
CA GLU A 103 5.84 -17.95 -2.58
C GLU A 103 5.05 -16.81 -3.21
N GLY A 104 4.70 -15.79 -2.43
CA GLY A 104 4.02 -14.59 -2.95
C GLY A 104 4.88 -13.86 -3.99
N LEU A 105 6.20 -13.78 -3.75
CA LEU A 105 7.14 -13.19 -4.70
C LEU A 105 7.25 -14.01 -5.99
N ALA A 106 7.32 -15.34 -5.89
CA ALA A 106 7.38 -16.22 -7.05
C ALA A 106 6.13 -16.10 -7.92
N ALA A 107 4.94 -16.04 -7.30
CA ALA A 107 3.68 -15.83 -8.02
C ALA A 107 3.65 -14.48 -8.76
N ILE A 108 4.22 -13.42 -8.16
CA ILE A 108 4.36 -12.12 -8.86
C ILE A 108 5.30 -12.23 -10.05
N ALA A 109 6.45 -12.89 -9.88
CA ALA A 109 7.41 -13.06 -10.98
C ALA A 109 6.82 -13.80 -12.18
N GLU A 110 6.00 -14.82 -11.92
CA GLU A 110 5.35 -15.63 -12.95
C GLU A 110 4.20 -14.90 -13.64
N HIS A 111 3.31 -14.25 -12.87
CA HIS A 111 2.05 -13.70 -13.39
C HIS A 111 2.06 -12.19 -13.63
N ALA A 112 3.09 -11.48 -13.18
CA ALA A 112 3.30 -10.04 -13.37
C ALA A 112 4.79 -9.75 -13.65
N PRO A 113 5.35 -10.29 -14.73
CA PRO A 113 6.79 -10.20 -15.01
C PRO A 113 7.23 -8.74 -15.16
N GLY A 114 8.39 -8.40 -14.58
CA GLY A 114 8.94 -7.04 -14.61
C GLY A 114 8.21 -6.02 -13.73
N ALA A 115 7.19 -6.44 -12.97
CA ALA A 115 6.46 -5.55 -12.09
C ALA A 115 7.33 -4.97 -10.97
N SER A 116 6.90 -3.81 -10.47
CA SER A 116 7.50 -3.20 -9.27
C SER A 116 6.97 -3.90 -8.04
N VAL A 117 7.85 -4.20 -7.09
CA VAL A 117 7.48 -4.88 -5.85
C VAL A 117 7.91 -4.13 -4.61
N GLU A 118 7.10 -4.26 -3.56
CA GLU A 118 7.32 -3.64 -2.25
C GLU A 118 7.30 -4.74 -1.20
N CYS A 119 8.37 -4.84 -0.41
CA CYS A 119 8.47 -5.85 0.62
C CYS A 119 7.83 -5.33 1.91
N ARG A 120 6.76 -5.97 2.36
CA ARG A 120 6.11 -5.61 3.61
C ARG A 120 6.80 -6.28 4.78
N ILE A 121 7.21 -5.49 5.76
CA ILE A 121 7.77 -5.95 7.03
C ILE A 121 6.76 -5.84 8.16
N ALA A 122 6.96 -6.64 9.21
CA ALA A 122 6.23 -6.59 10.46
C ALA A 122 7.20 -6.52 11.65
N PRO A 123 7.76 -5.33 11.95
CA PRO A 123 8.37 -5.06 13.24
C PRO A 123 7.42 -5.38 14.39
N ALA A 124 7.97 -5.64 15.58
CA ALA A 124 7.20 -5.80 16.80
C ALA A 124 6.59 -4.46 17.24
N PHE A 125 5.50 -4.04 16.58
CA PHE A 125 4.81 -2.79 16.89
C PHE A 125 4.10 -2.84 18.26
N PRO A 126 3.95 -1.68 18.93
CA PRO A 126 3.01 -1.51 20.04
C PRO A 126 1.58 -1.91 19.63
N SER A 127 0.77 -2.36 20.60
CA SER A 127 -0.61 -2.80 20.34
C SER A 127 -1.49 -1.68 19.72
N SER A 128 -2.21 -1.98 18.65
CA SER A 128 -3.21 -1.08 18.03
C SER A 128 -4.65 -1.50 18.37
N VAL A 129 -5.65 -0.65 18.10
CA VAL A 129 -7.09 -0.95 18.29
C VAL A 129 -7.54 -2.17 17.47
N THR A 130 -6.98 -2.39 16.27
CA THR A 130 -7.21 -3.60 15.48
C THR A 130 -5.87 -4.21 15.04
N PRO A 131 -5.24 -5.05 15.88
CA PRO A 131 -3.95 -5.63 15.56
C PRO A 131 -4.11 -6.64 14.42
N PHE A 132 -3.34 -6.49 13.35
CA PHE A 132 -3.28 -7.48 12.27
C PHE A 132 -2.54 -8.77 12.70
N GLY A 133 -2.00 -8.81 13.92
CA GLY A 133 -1.16 -9.91 14.44
C GLY A 133 0.10 -10.11 13.59
N HIS A 134 0.64 -11.34 13.61
CA HIS A 134 1.73 -11.80 12.73
C HIS A 134 1.25 -12.26 11.35
N LYS A 135 0.03 -11.86 10.93
CA LYS A 135 -0.60 -12.41 9.72
C LYS A 135 0.04 -11.90 8.43
N PHE A 136 0.57 -10.68 8.45
CA PHE A 136 1.09 -10.01 7.26
C PHE A 136 2.40 -9.29 7.58
N GLY A 137 3.34 -9.38 6.66
CA GLY A 137 4.67 -8.82 6.76
C GLY A 137 5.71 -9.85 7.22
N CYS A 138 6.89 -9.81 6.60
CA CYS A 138 8.02 -10.64 7.00
C CYS A 138 8.74 -10.04 8.21
N ALA A 139 9.54 -10.85 8.89
CA ALA A 139 10.47 -10.33 9.87
C ALA A 139 11.48 -9.36 9.19
N PRO A 140 11.89 -8.25 9.84
CA PRO A 140 12.79 -7.26 9.24
C PRO A 140 14.11 -7.85 8.71
N ASP A 141 14.66 -8.85 9.38
CA ASP A 141 15.89 -9.56 9.01
C ASP A 141 15.76 -10.36 7.70
N ALA A 142 14.57 -10.85 7.38
CA ALA A 142 14.28 -11.58 6.13
C ALA A 142 14.14 -10.66 4.90
N ALA A 143 13.84 -9.37 5.10
CA ALA A 143 13.47 -8.44 4.02
C ALA A 143 14.57 -8.25 2.98
N ALA A 144 15.84 -8.09 3.42
CA ALA A 144 16.97 -7.91 2.52
C ALA A 144 17.18 -9.11 1.56
N GLY A 145 16.98 -10.33 2.08
CA GLY A 145 17.05 -11.57 1.30
C GLY A 145 15.93 -11.67 0.28
N LEU A 146 14.70 -11.37 0.69
CA LEU A 146 13.51 -11.32 -0.17
C LEU A 146 13.64 -10.30 -1.31
N LEU A 147 14.09 -9.09 -0.99
CA LEU A 147 14.35 -8.02 -1.94
C LEU A 147 15.46 -8.39 -2.94
N THR A 148 16.53 -9.04 -2.48
CA THR A 148 17.60 -9.56 -3.35
C THR A 148 17.06 -10.65 -4.29
N ARG A 149 16.21 -11.54 -3.79
CA ARG A 149 15.56 -12.58 -4.60
C ARG A 149 14.64 -11.98 -5.66
N ALA A 150 13.92 -10.90 -5.35
CA ALA A 150 13.05 -10.21 -6.30
C ALA A 150 13.81 -9.76 -7.56
N ARG A 151 14.99 -9.15 -7.38
CA ARG A 151 15.87 -8.77 -8.51
C ARG A 151 16.28 -9.98 -9.36
N ARG A 152 16.66 -11.08 -8.71
CA ARG A 152 17.06 -12.33 -9.40
C ARG A 152 15.91 -12.96 -10.18
N LEU A 153 14.66 -12.65 -9.83
CA LEU A 153 13.45 -13.08 -10.54
C LEU A 153 13.04 -12.11 -11.65
N GLY A 154 13.82 -11.05 -11.93
CA GLY A 154 13.49 -10.06 -12.96
C GLY A 154 12.43 -9.04 -12.54
N LEU A 155 12.09 -8.98 -11.25
CA LEU A 155 11.20 -7.95 -10.70
C LEU A 155 11.97 -6.70 -10.30
N ARG A 156 11.24 -5.59 -10.13
CA ARG A 156 11.79 -4.28 -9.74
C ARG A 156 11.43 -3.95 -8.29
N PRO A 157 12.21 -4.37 -7.31
CA PRO A 157 11.97 -3.98 -5.93
C PRO A 157 12.23 -2.47 -5.73
N VAL A 158 11.21 -1.74 -5.31
CA VAL A 158 11.20 -0.26 -5.27
C VAL A 158 10.99 0.33 -3.88
N ALA A 159 10.45 -0.43 -2.93
CA ALA A 159 10.15 0.06 -1.58
C ALA A 159 10.12 -1.05 -0.53
N ILE A 160 10.18 -0.62 0.73
CA ILE A 160 9.84 -1.39 1.92
C ILE A 160 8.58 -0.77 2.49
N ALA A 161 7.61 -1.60 2.84
CA ALA A 161 6.32 -1.19 3.35
C ALA A 161 6.09 -1.72 4.77
N PHE A 162 5.28 -1.02 5.55
CA PHE A 162 4.78 -1.51 6.83
C PHE A 162 3.39 -0.94 7.10
N HIS A 163 2.70 -1.55 8.06
CA HIS A 163 1.42 -1.04 8.56
C HIS A 163 1.42 -1.18 10.08
N VAL A 164 1.29 -0.05 10.78
CA VAL A 164 1.37 0.05 12.25
C VAL A 164 0.13 -0.48 13.01
N GLY A 165 -0.78 -1.16 12.32
CA GLY A 165 -2.13 -1.46 12.80
C GLY A 165 -3.16 -0.39 12.44
N SER A 166 -4.43 -0.77 12.36
CA SER A 166 -5.54 0.15 12.10
C SER A 166 -5.84 0.98 13.36
N GLN A 167 -6.15 2.27 13.17
CA GLN A 167 -6.41 3.22 14.26
C GLN A 167 -5.28 3.25 15.30
N GLN A 168 -4.05 3.32 14.81
CA GLN A 168 -2.88 3.47 15.66
C GLN A 168 -2.81 4.91 16.20
N LEU A 169 -2.84 5.06 17.53
CA LEU A 169 -2.80 6.35 18.21
C LEU A 169 -1.42 6.66 18.80
N ASP A 170 -0.52 5.68 18.84
CA ASP A 170 0.85 5.85 19.31
C ASP A 170 1.80 6.23 18.14
N PRO A 171 2.32 7.47 18.10
CA PRO A 171 3.29 7.89 17.08
C PRO A 171 4.59 7.07 17.11
N ALA A 172 4.97 6.49 18.26
CA ALA A 172 6.20 5.70 18.37
C ALA A 172 6.17 4.44 17.50
N ALA A 173 4.98 3.92 17.17
CA ALA A 173 4.84 2.81 16.23
C ALA A 173 5.31 3.18 14.81
N TRP A 174 5.07 4.43 14.40
CA TRP A 174 5.53 4.94 13.10
C TRP A 174 7.03 5.13 13.06
N ASP A 175 7.59 5.73 14.12
CA ASP A 175 9.03 5.87 14.31
C ASP A 175 9.75 4.52 14.19
N LEU A 176 9.22 3.48 14.84
CA LEU A 176 9.78 2.13 14.76
C LEU A 176 9.76 1.60 13.33
N GLY A 177 8.64 1.72 12.63
CA GLY A 177 8.50 1.25 11.26
C GLY A 177 9.46 1.95 10.29
N ILE A 178 9.58 3.27 10.41
CA ILE A 178 10.48 4.09 9.59
C ILE A 178 11.94 3.73 9.87
N ARG A 179 12.35 3.61 11.14
CA ARG A 179 13.72 3.22 11.52
C ARG A 179 14.07 1.83 10.99
N CYS A 180 13.18 0.85 11.15
CA CYS A 180 13.41 -0.50 10.59
C CYS A 180 13.57 -0.47 9.06
N CYS A 181 12.79 0.34 8.35
CA CYS A 181 12.97 0.51 6.91
C CYS A 181 14.33 1.12 6.57
N ALA A 182 14.75 2.16 7.30
CA ALA A 182 16.05 2.81 7.12
C ALA A 182 17.21 1.81 7.32
N ASP A 183 17.18 1.02 8.40
CA ASP A 183 18.20 0.01 8.70
C ASP A 183 18.32 -1.03 7.56
N ILE A 184 17.19 -1.51 7.03
CA ILE A 184 17.19 -2.46 5.91
C ILE A 184 17.72 -1.78 4.63
N PHE A 185 17.36 -0.53 4.37
CA PHE A 185 17.89 0.23 3.23
C PHE A 185 19.41 0.41 3.33
N GLU A 186 19.95 0.62 4.53
CA GLU A 186 21.39 0.69 4.77
C GLU A 186 22.07 -0.67 4.53
N GLN A 187 21.48 -1.77 5.00
CA GLN A 187 21.98 -3.13 4.77
C GLN A 187 22.05 -3.50 3.28
N LEU A 188 21.09 -3.06 2.47
CA LEU A 188 21.08 -3.27 1.02
C LEU A 188 22.20 -2.49 0.29
N GLY A 189 22.73 -1.42 0.92
CA GLY A 189 23.92 -0.69 0.50
C GLY A 189 23.77 0.14 -0.79
N ALA A 190 24.87 0.77 -1.22
CA ALA A 190 24.92 1.66 -2.39
C ALA A 190 24.53 0.98 -3.72
N ARG A 191 24.71 -0.35 -3.83
CA ARG A 191 24.35 -1.16 -5.00
C ARG A 191 22.85 -1.18 -5.31
N TRP A 192 22.00 -0.81 -4.33
CA TRP A 192 20.57 -0.66 -4.53
C TRP A 192 20.16 0.75 -4.96
N ARG A 193 20.95 1.76 -4.63
CA ARG A 193 20.68 3.19 -4.92
C ARG A 193 20.81 3.54 -6.41
N SER A 194 21.56 2.77 -7.20
CA SER A 194 21.79 3.02 -8.63
C SER A 194 20.70 2.47 -9.56
N THR A 195 19.57 1.98 -9.02
CA THR A 195 18.52 1.33 -9.82
C THR A 195 17.49 2.36 -10.29
N PRO A 196 17.21 2.48 -11.60
CA PRO A 196 16.20 3.42 -12.10
C PRO A 196 14.82 3.18 -11.48
N GLY A 197 14.27 4.20 -10.81
CA GLY A 197 12.99 4.14 -10.09
C GLY A 197 13.05 3.65 -8.64
N TRP A 198 14.26 3.47 -8.09
CA TRP A 198 14.48 3.30 -6.66
C TRP A 198 14.34 4.65 -5.95
N PHE A 199 13.26 4.81 -5.17
CA PHE A 199 13.09 5.94 -4.28
C PHE A 199 13.31 5.45 -2.83
N PRO A 200 14.27 6.02 -2.09
CA PRO A 200 14.47 5.70 -0.69
C PRO A 200 13.37 6.38 0.12
N GLY A 201 12.20 5.74 0.21
CA GLY A 201 11.09 6.23 0.99
C GLY A 201 10.30 5.06 1.57
N PRO A 202 9.99 5.06 2.89
CA PRO A 202 9.00 4.14 3.42
C PRO A 202 7.66 4.44 2.75
N VAL A 203 6.99 3.40 2.26
CA VAL A 203 5.59 3.53 1.85
C VAL A 203 4.73 3.02 2.99
N CYS A 204 3.85 3.86 3.50
CA CYS A 204 2.80 3.41 4.39
C CYS A 204 1.58 2.94 3.59
N ASP A 205 1.25 1.66 3.72
CA ASP A 205 -0.01 1.12 3.22
C ASP A 205 -1.10 1.33 4.29
N GLY A 206 -2.21 1.96 3.91
CA GLY A 206 -3.42 2.00 4.75
C GLY A 206 -3.49 3.14 5.78
N CYS A 207 -3.00 4.33 5.44
CA CYS A 207 -3.24 5.52 6.25
C CYS A 207 -4.72 5.96 6.16
N ALA A 208 -5.60 5.26 6.88
CA ALA A 208 -6.88 5.82 7.31
C ALA A 208 -6.57 6.70 8.51
N ALA A 209 -6.19 7.96 8.26
CA ALA A 209 -6.04 8.94 9.31
C ALA A 209 -7.38 9.03 10.07
N ALA A 210 -7.37 8.58 11.32
CA ALA A 210 -8.44 8.86 12.26
C ALA A 210 -8.44 10.38 12.46
N ALA A 211 -9.43 11.06 11.86
CA ALA A 211 -9.74 12.43 12.22
C ALA A 211 -10.30 12.43 13.65
N GLY A 212 -9.44 12.72 14.64
CA GLY A 212 -9.85 13.13 15.98
C GLY A 212 -10.02 14.66 16.02
N PRO A 213 -11.08 15.20 16.64
CA PRO A 213 -11.27 16.64 16.77
C PRO A 213 -10.36 17.23 17.86
N CYS A 214 -9.99 18.50 17.70
CA CYS A 214 -9.63 19.39 18.81
C CYS A 214 -10.82 19.55 19.77
#